data_AF-A0A835V1E1-F1
#
_entry.id   AF-A0A835V1E1-F1
#
_cell.length_a   1.000
_cell.length_b   1.000
_cell.length_c   1.000
_cell.angle_alpha   90.00
_cell.angle_beta   90.00
_cell.angle_gamma   90.00
#
_symmetry.space_group_name_H-M   'P 1'
#
loop_
_entity.id
_entity.type
_entity.pdbx_description
1 polymer ?
#
loop_
_entity_poly.entity_id
_entity_poly.type
_entity_poly.pdbx_seq_one_letter_code
_entity_poly.pdbx_strand_id
1 'polypeptide(L)'
;MTKAIKRSCIELLVETGDSFAWWDWERWEKEIDWMALQGVNLPLAFTGQEAIWQKVFKDFNVRNKDLGNFFGGPAFLAWARMGNLHGWGGPLSQGWLDQQLGLQKLIVSRMIQLGMTPENLLFLKGL
;
A
#
# COMPACT_ATOMS: atom_id res chain seq x y z
N MET A 1 -19.80 6.92 29.89
CA MET A 1 -18.34 7.06 29.71
C MET A 1 -17.97 6.49 28.34
N THR A 2 -17.94 7.32 27.31
CA THR A 2 -17.42 6.96 26.00
C THR A 2 -15.90 6.78 26.16
N LYS A 3 -15.43 5.54 26.10
CA LYS A 3 -13.99 5.25 26.10
C LYS A 3 -13.42 5.93 24.84
N ALA A 4 -12.65 7.01 25.03
CA ALA A 4 -11.92 7.64 23.94
C ALA A 4 -11.08 6.55 23.27
N ILE A 5 -11.47 6.18 22.04
CA ILE A 5 -10.70 5.26 21.22
C ILE A 5 -9.41 6.03 20.89
N LYS A 6 -8.32 5.72 21.58
CA LYS A 6 -7.00 6.21 21.23
C LYS A 6 -6.71 5.67 19.83
N ARG A 7 -6.84 6.53 18.81
CA ARG A 7 -6.51 6.18 17.43
C ARG A 7 -4.99 6.16 17.34
N SER A 8 -4.42 4.97 17.45
CA SER A 8 -2.99 4.75 17.28
C SER A 8 -2.73 4.60 15.78
N CYS A 9 -2.49 5.69 15.06
CA CYS A 9 -1.97 5.61 13.70
C CYS A 9 -0.47 5.28 13.79
N ILE A 10 -0.07 4.09 13.36
CA ILE A 10 1.32 3.89 12.93
C ILE A 10 1.37 4.39 11.49
N GLU A 11 2.07 5.51 11.28
CA GLU A 11 2.37 6.02 9.96
C GLU A 11 3.32 5.06 9.26
N LEU A 12 2.78 4.12 8.50
CA LEU A 12 3.53 3.26 7.57
C LEU A 12 4.12 4.08 6.39
N LEU A 13 4.04 5.41 6.41
CA LEU A 13 4.38 6.29 5.30
C LEU A 13 5.88 6.28 4.94
N VAL A 14 6.77 6.04 5.90
CA VAL A 14 8.23 6.14 5.67
C VAL A 14 8.90 4.79 5.34
N GLU A 15 8.35 3.65 5.78
CA GLU A 15 8.96 2.33 5.53
C GLU A 15 8.53 1.66 4.20
N THR A 16 7.62 2.30 3.44
CA THR A 16 7.13 1.78 2.15
C THR A 16 8.17 1.75 1.03
N GLY A 17 9.29 2.47 1.17
CA GLY A 17 10.37 2.49 0.19
C GLY A 17 11.34 1.32 0.36
N ASP A 18 12.11 1.30 1.45
CA ASP A 18 13.27 0.41 1.55
C ASP A 18 12.98 -0.97 2.15
N SER A 19 12.01 -1.08 3.08
CA SER A 19 11.75 -2.32 3.81
C SER A 19 10.52 -3.07 3.28
N PHE A 20 9.36 -2.40 3.16
CA PHE A 20 8.11 -3.10 2.79
C PHE A 20 8.03 -3.55 1.33
N ALA A 21 8.79 -2.93 0.43
CA ALA A 21 8.80 -3.28 -0.99
C ALA A 21 9.17 -4.75 -1.26
N TRP A 22 9.89 -5.37 -0.32
CA TRP A 22 10.42 -6.74 -0.42
C TRP A 22 9.74 -7.72 0.54
N TRP A 23 8.73 -7.29 1.30
CA TRP A 23 8.06 -8.16 2.26
C TRP A 23 7.11 -9.12 1.58
N ASP A 24 7.18 -10.38 2.02
CA ASP A 24 6.20 -11.40 1.69
C ASP A 24 5.02 -11.37 2.68
N TRP A 25 4.06 -12.27 2.45
CA TRP A 25 2.90 -12.40 3.31
C TRP A 25 3.28 -12.76 4.76
N GLU A 26 4.23 -13.68 4.96
CA GLU A 26 4.60 -14.13 6.30
C GLU A 26 5.16 -13.01 7.17
N ARG A 27 5.94 -12.09 6.58
CA ARG A 27 6.42 -10.92 7.31
C ARG A 27 5.30 -9.93 7.62
N TRP A 28 4.39 -9.70 6.66
CA TRP A 28 3.21 -8.85 6.84
C TRP A 28 2.28 -9.37 7.92
N GLU A 29 2.01 -10.67 7.97
CA GLU A 29 1.16 -11.30 8.98
C GLU A 29 1.71 -11.04 10.39
N LYS A 30 3.01 -11.26 10.59
CA LYS A 30 3.69 -10.97 11.88
C LYS A 30 3.58 -9.50 12.28
N GLU A 31 3.70 -8.59 11.32
CA GLU A 31 3.59 -7.15 11.60
C GLU A 31 2.16 -6.76 11.98
N ILE A 32 1.15 -7.30 11.29
CA ILE A 32 -0.25 -7.05 11.59
C ILE A 32 -0.63 -7.60 12.96
N ASP A 33 -0.16 -8.80 13.30
CA ASP A 33 -0.38 -9.40 14.61
C ASP A 33 0.32 -8.59 15.71
N TRP A 34 1.53 -8.10 15.46
CA TRP A 34 2.22 -7.19 16.39
C TRP A 34 1.46 -5.87 16.57
N MET A 35 0.96 -5.26 15.49
CA MET A 35 0.11 -4.08 15.55
C MET A 35 -1.15 -4.32 16.41
N ALA A 36 -1.79 -5.50 16.29
CA ALA A 36 -2.93 -5.87 17.10
C ALA A 36 -2.59 -5.95 18.59
N LEU A 37 -1.43 -6.54 18.92
CA LEU A 37 -0.93 -6.61 20.30
C LEU A 37 -0.63 -5.23 20.90
N GLN A 38 -0.19 -4.27 20.08
CA GLN A 38 0.04 -2.89 20.50
C GLN A 38 -1.24 -2.04 20.60
N GLY A 39 -2.41 -2.61 20.26
CA GLY A 39 -3.69 -1.89 20.29
C GLY A 39 -3.86 -0.88 19.16
N VAL A 40 -3.21 -1.12 18.01
CA VAL A 40 -3.44 -0.35 16.77
C VAL A 40 -4.79 -0.77 16.17
N ASN A 41 -5.60 0.21 15.77
CA ASN A 41 -6.91 -0.03 15.18
C ASN A 41 -7.18 0.75 13.89
N LEU A 42 -6.24 1.60 13.45
CA LEU A 42 -6.36 2.43 12.24
C LEU A 42 -5.06 2.38 11.41
N PRO A 43 -4.64 1.20 10.90
CA PRO A 43 -3.43 1.08 10.11
C PRO A 43 -3.61 1.66 8.69
N LEU A 44 -2.55 2.25 8.15
CA LEU A 44 -2.52 2.78 6.79
C LEU A 44 -2.07 1.70 5.79
N ALA A 45 -2.96 1.26 4.90
CA ALA A 45 -2.66 0.18 3.95
C ALA A 45 -2.33 0.74 2.55
N PHE A 46 -1.05 1.06 2.31
CA PHE A 46 -0.57 1.64 1.03
C PHE A 46 -0.05 0.61 0.01
N THR A 47 -0.04 -0.68 0.31
CA THR A 47 0.51 -1.72 -0.57
C THR A 47 -0.31 -1.82 -1.87
N GLY A 48 0.38 -1.89 -3.02
CA GLY A 48 -0.25 -2.11 -4.33
C GLY A 48 -1.07 -0.95 -4.92
N GLN A 49 -0.91 0.30 -4.44
CA GLN A 49 -1.64 1.46 -5.00
C GLN A 49 -1.29 1.72 -6.47
N GLU A 50 -0.09 1.37 -6.92
CA GLU A 50 0.36 1.54 -8.31
C GLU A 50 -0.49 0.72 -9.28
N ALA A 51 -0.99 -0.45 -8.87
CA ALA A 51 -1.86 -1.27 -9.70
C ALA A 51 -3.22 -0.58 -9.94
N ILE A 52 -3.74 0.13 -8.93
CA ILE A 52 -4.98 0.92 -9.04
C ILE A 52 -4.74 2.14 -9.93
N TRP A 53 -3.63 2.86 -9.72
CA TRP A 53 -3.26 3.98 -10.58
C TRP A 53 -3.07 3.55 -12.03
N GLN A 54 -2.47 2.38 -12.28
CA GLN A 54 -2.33 1.84 -13.62
C GLN A 54 -3.71 1.63 -14.29
N LYS A 55 -4.71 1.12 -13.55
CA LYS A 55 -6.09 0.97 -14.04
C LYS A 55 -6.71 2.33 -14.36
N VAL A 56 -6.61 3.29 -13.44
CA VAL A 56 -7.13 4.66 -13.64
C VAL A 56 -6.50 5.31 -14.88
N PHE A 57 -5.18 5.24 -15.05
CA PHE A 57 -4.53 5.83 -16.21
C PHE A 57 -4.89 5.13 -17.52
N LYS A 58 -5.13 3.82 -17.50
CA LYS A 58 -5.66 3.09 -18.67
C LYS A 58 -7.06 3.59 -19.05
N ASP A 59 -7.92 3.90 -18.08
CA ASP A 59 -9.24 4.48 -18.33
C ASP A 59 -9.17 5.86 -19.01
N PHE A 60 -8.07 6.59 -18.80
CA PHE A 60 -7.76 7.85 -19.49
C PHE A 60 -6.97 7.68 -20.81
N ASN A 61 -6.90 6.47 -21.39
CA ASN A 61 -6.16 6.16 -22.62
C ASN A 61 -4.66 6.48 -22.57
N VAL A 62 -4.04 6.49 -21.38
CA VAL A 62 -2.58 6.64 -21.26
C VAL A 62 -1.91 5.35 -21.71
N ARG A 63 -0.89 5.45 -22.57
CA ARG A 63 -0.18 4.28 -23.10
C ARG A 63 0.71 3.67 -22.00
N ASN A 64 0.80 2.34 -21.97
CA ASN A 64 1.65 1.61 -21.01
C ASN A 64 3.13 2.09 -21.01
N LYS A 65 3.65 2.51 -22.17
CA LYS A 65 5.03 3.06 -22.27
C LYS A 65 5.20 4.38 -21.50
N ASP A 66 4.17 5.21 -21.47
CA ASP A 66 4.20 6.49 -20.77
C ASP A 66 4.05 6.25 -19.25
N LEU A 67 3.31 5.19 -18.86
CA LEU A 67 3.17 4.74 -17.47
C LEU A 67 4.43 4.12 -16.89
N GLY A 68 5.22 3.41 -17.71
CA GLY A 68 6.50 2.83 -17.27
C GLY A 68 7.50 3.89 -16.77
N ASN A 69 7.40 5.12 -17.28
CA ASN A 69 8.23 6.25 -16.86
C ASN A 69 7.60 7.10 -15.74
N PHE A 70 6.35 6.81 -15.37
CA PHE A 70 5.65 7.56 -14.32
C PHE A 70 5.98 7.00 -12.94
N PHE A 71 5.87 5.68 -12.76
CA PHE A 71 6.14 5.03 -11.49
C PHE A 71 7.64 4.92 -11.19
N GLY A 72 8.02 5.17 -9.94
CA GLY A 72 9.35 4.81 -9.44
C GLY A 72 9.49 3.30 -9.28
N GLY A 73 10.73 2.83 -9.16
CA GLY A 73 11.03 1.45 -8.80
C GLY A 73 10.55 1.10 -7.40
N PRO A 74 10.49 -0.21 -7.05
CA PRO A 74 9.94 -0.67 -5.77
C PRO A 74 10.54 0.02 -4.55
N ALA A 75 11.86 0.25 -4.56
CA ALA A 75 12.58 0.93 -3.47
C ALA A 75 12.24 2.43 -3.33
N PHE A 76 11.75 3.07 -4.39
CA PHE A 76 11.55 4.52 -4.46
C PHE A 76 10.07 4.93 -4.39
N LEU A 77 9.17 3.97 -4.13
CA LEU A 77 7.72 4.21 -4.18
C LEU A 77 7.24 5.21 -3.13
N ALA A 78 7.86 5.25 -1.95
CA ALA A 78 7.52 6.24 -0.94
C ALA A 78 7.69 7.67 -1.47
N TRP A 79 8.85 7.98 -2.05
CA TRP A 79 9.14 9.28 -2.65
C TRP A 79 8.31 9.54 -3.91
N ALA A 80 8.02 8.51 -4.71
CA ALA A 80 7.18 8.64 -5.89
C ALA A 80 5.73 8.99 -5.52
N ARG A 81 5.16 8.37 -4.49
CA ARG A 81 3.80 8.66 -3.99
C ARG A 81 3.67 10.07 -3.40
N MET A 82 4.76 10.60 -2.85
CA MET A 82 4.82 11.99 -2.37
C MET A 82 5.03 13.02 -3.49
N GLY A 83 5.20 12.59 -4.75
CA GLY A 83 5.44 13.46 -5.90
C GLY A 83 6.87 13.98 -6.02
N ASN A 84 7.81 13.46 -5.21
CA ASN A 84 9.21 13.91 -5.21
C ASN A 84 10.05 13.28 -6.35
N LEU A 85 9.67 12.09 -6.82
CA LEU A 85 10.40 11.34 -7.85
C LEU A 85 9.44 10.72 -8.87
N HIS A 86 9.85 10.68 -10.14
CA HIS A 86 9.15 9.96 -11.21
C HIS A 86 10.16 9.16 -12.04
N GLY A 87 9.79 7.95 -12.45
CA GLY A 87 10.56 7.09 -13.37
C GLY A 87 11.90 6.55 -12.85
N TRP A 88 12.34 6.92 -11.65
CA TRP A 88 13.63 6.47 -11.09
C TRP A 88 13.55 5.03 -10.57
N GLY A 89 14.41 4.14 -11.07
CA GLY A 89 14.44 2.72 -10.68
C GLY A 89 13.31 1.86 -11.25
N GLY A 90 12.48 2.40 -12.15
CA GLY A 90 11.44 1.67 -12.89
C GLY A 90 11.96 1.04 -14.20
N PRO A 91 11.08 0.47 -15.03
CA PRO A 91 9.63 0.37 -14.84
C PRO A 91 9.23 -0.77 -13.91
N LEU A 92 8.09 -0.62 -13.22
CA LEU A 92 7.47 -1.72 -12.48
C LEU A 92 6.97 -2.79 -13.47
N SER A 93 7.32 -4.05 -13.23
CA SER A 93 6.80 -5.16 -14.02
C SER A 93 5.33 -5.42 -13.68
N GLN A 94 4.55 -5.90 -14.66
CA GLN A 94 3.15 -6.25 -14.41
C GLN A 94 3.02 -7.33 -13.32
N GLY A 95 3.93 -8.32 -13.30
CA GLY A 95 3.94 -9.35 -12.27
C GLY A 95 4.14 -8.80 -10.86
N TRP A 96 4.98 -7.76 -10.69
CA TRP A 96 5.14 -7.11 -9.40
C TRP A 96 3.85 -6.39 -8.98
N LEU A 97 3.20 -5.66 -9.90
CA LEU A 97 1.92 -4.99 -9.62
C LEU A 97 0.83 -5.97 -9.19
N ASP A 98 0.72 -7.09 -9.89
CA ASP A 98 -0.28 -8.13 -9.60
C ASP A 98 -0.01 -8.80 -8.25
N GLN A 99 1.27 -9.08 -7.94
CA GLN A 99 1.69 -9.63 -6.65
C GLN A 99 1.35 -8.67 -5.49
N GLN A 100 1.64 -7.39 -5.65
CA GLN A 100 1.38 -6.37 -4.63
C GLN A 100 -0.12 -6.14 -4.41
N LEU A 101 -0.92 -6.21 -5.48
CA LEU A 101 -2.37 -6.16 -5.38
C LEU A 101 -2.94 -7.40 -4.64
N GLY A 102 -2.38 -8.58 -4.91
CA GLY A 102 -2.73 -9.81 -4.17
C GLY A 102 -2.39 -9.70 -2.69
N LEU A 103 -1.18 -9.21 -2.37
CA LEU A 103 -0.70 -9.02 -1.01
C LEU A 103 -1.58 -8.01 -0.24
N GLN A 104 -1.95 -6.90 -0.87
CA GLN A 104 -2.84 -5.90 -0.27
C GLN A 104 -4.19 -6.49 0.16
N LYS A 105 -4.77 -7.39 -0.64
CA LYS A 105 -6.04 -8.05 -0.28
C LYS A 105 -5.90 -8.91 0.98
N LEU A 106 -4.77 -9.62 1.12
CA LEU A 106 -4.49 -10.42 2.31
C LEU A 106 -4.30 -9.54 3.55
N ILE A 107 -3.52 -8.45 3.41
CA ILE A 107 -3.28 -7.46 4.48
C ILE A 107 -4.59 -6.89 5.01
N VAL A 108 -5.42 -6.36 4.10
CA VAL A 108 -6.71 -5.76 4.46
C VAL A 108 -7.64 -6.79 5.10
N SER A 109 -7.69 -8.02 4.56
CA SER A 109 -8.49 -9.11 5.12
C SER A 109 -8.10 -9.42 6.57
N ARG A 110 -6.80 -9.56 6.86
CA ARG A 110 -6.30 -9.84 8.21
C ARG A 110 -6.54 -8.69 9.18
N MET A 111 -6.32 -7.45 8.75
CA MET A 111 -6.64 -6.25 9.55
C MET A 111 -8.12 -6.23 9.96
N ILE A 112 -9.04 -6.51 9.03
CA ILE A 112 -10.48 -6.58 9.31
C ILE A 112 -10.80 -7.73 10.29
N GLN A 113 -10.19 -8.90 10.12
CA GLN A 113 -10.37 -10.04 11.04
C GLN A 113 -9.95 -9.70 12.48
N LEU A 114 -8.95 -8.85 12.65
CA LEU A 114 -8.45 -8.40 13.95
C LEU A 114 -9.22 -7.18 14.50
N GLY A 115 -10.29 -6.74 13.82
CA GLY A 115 -11.12 -5.61 14.25
C GLY A 115 -10.48 -4.24 13.99
N MET A 116 -9.46 -4.17 13.13
CA MET A 116 -8.88 -2.90 12.68
C MET A 116 -9.72 -2.31 11.54
N THR A 117 -9.66 -0.98 11.40
CA THR A 117 -10.25 -0.25 10.28
C THR A 117 -9.13 0.29 9.41
N PRO A 118 -8.68 -0.46 8.38
CA PRO A 118 -7.58 -0.01 7.54
C PRO A 118 -8.00 1.24 6.76
N GLU A 119 -7.25 2.32 6.90
CA GLU A 119 -7.39 3.47 6.04
C GLU A 119 -6.61 3.20 4.75
N ASN A 120 -7.34 2.96 3.67
CA ASN A 120 -6.80 2.94 2.32
C ASN A 120 -7.52 4.03 1.52
N LEU A 121 -6.73 4.98 1.01
CA LEU A 121 -7.20 6.16 0.28
C LEU A 121 -8.09 5.80 -0.93
N LEU A 122 -7.97 4.59 -1.48
CA LEU A 122 -8.69 4.16 -2.69
C LEU A 122 -9.73 3.05 -2.48
N PHE A 123 -9.53 2.11 -1.54
CA PHE A 123 -10.50 1.03 -1.29
C PHE A 123 -11.82 1.53 -0.69
N LEU A 124 -11.79 2.63 0.06
CA LEU A 124 -13.00 3.25 0.64
C LEU A 124 -13.95 3.85 -0.42
N LYS A 125 -13.53 3.93 -1.69
CA LYS A 125 -14.34 4.46 -2.79
C LYS A 125 -14.78 3.42 -3.83
N GLY A 126 -14.58 2.13 -3.60
CA GLY A 126 -15.19 1.06 -4.41
C GLY A 126 -14.65 0.91 -5.84
N LEU A 127 -13.36 1.16 -6.07
CA LEU A 127 -12.66 0.94 -7.34
C LEU A 127 -12.02 -0.46 -7.49
#